data_AF-A0A396QDR9-F1
#
_entry.id   AF-A0A396QDR9-F1
#
_cell.length_a   1.000
_cell.length_b   1.000
_cell.length_c   1.000
_cell.angle_alpha   90.00
_cell.angle_beta   90.00
_cell.angle_gamma   90.00
#
_symmetry.space_group_name_H-M   'P 1'
#
loop_
_entity.id
_entity.type
_entity.pdbx_description
1 polymer ?
#
loop_
_entity_poly.entity_id
_entity_poly.type
_entity_poly.pdbx_seq_one_letter_code
_entity_poly.pdbx_strand_id
1 'polypeptide(L)' 'MKIENIKDIDKFFEVVDSCKGRVELITGEGDRLNLKSKLCQYVSLANIFSNGEIPELEIIASEKEDVDKLLNFMING' A
#
# COMPACT_ATOMS: atom_id res chain seq x y z
N MET A 1 6.94 -3.29 6.05
CA MET A 1 7.28 -4.39 5.11
C MET A 1 7.48 -3.80 3.73
N LYS A 2 8.45 -4.29 2.96
CA LYS A 2 8.71 -3.84 1.58
C LYS A 2 7.82 -4.64 0.62
N ILE A 3 7.18 -3.93 -0.32
CA ILE A 3 6.23 -4.47 -1.28
C ILE A 3 6.69 -4.08 -2.69
N GLU A 4 6.75 -5.09 -3.56
CA GLU A 4 7.17 -4.97 -4.95
C GLU A 4 6.12 -5.60 -5.87
N ASN A 5 6.03 -5.14 -7.13
CA ASN A 5 5.23 -5.77 -8.19
C ASN A 5 3.72 -5.91 -7.92
N ILE A 6 3.05 -4.86 -7.43
CA ILE A 6 1.58 -4.83 -7.35
C ILE A 6 0.99 -4.79 -8.76
N LYS A 7 0.49 -5.94 -9.26
CA LYS A 7 -0.13 -6.03 -10.60
C LYS A 7 -1.56 -5.51 -10.64
N ASP A 8 -2.29 -5.72 -9.57
CA ASP A 8 -3.70 -5.34 -9.43
C ASP A 8 -3.83 -4.29 -8.33
N ILE A 9 -3.78 -3.03 -8.74
CA ILE A 9 -3.78 -1.89 -7.82
C ILE A 9 -5.16 -1.64 -7.22
N ASP A 10 -6.24 -1.92 -7.96
CA ASP A 10 -7.60 -1.77 -7.46
C ASP A 10 -7.84 -2.76 -6.31
N LYS A 11 -7.49 -4.03 -6.52
CA LYS A 11 -7.58 -5.06 -5.48
C LYS A 11 -6.65 -4.77 -4.30
N PHE A 12 -5.47 -4.20 -4.54
CA PHE A 12 -4.60 -3.76 -3.45
C PHE A 12 -5.31 -2.73 -2.55
N PHE A 13 -5.93 -1.70 -3.14
CA PHE A 13 -6.65 -0.69 -2.36
C PHE A 13 -7.92 -1.24 -1.70
N GLU A 14 -8.62 -2.20 -2.31
CA GLU A 14 -9.72 -2.91 -1.64
C GLU A 14 -9.23 -3.64 -0.38
N VAL A 15 -8.07 -4.30 -0.44
CA VAL A 15 -7.47 -4.97 0.72
C VAL A 15 -7.09 -3.95 1.79
N VAL A 16 -6.45 -2.84 1.42
CA VAL A 16 -6.10 -1.74 2.34
C VAL A 16 -7.34 -1.15 3.01
N ASP A 17 -8.42 -0.93 2.26
CA ASP A 17 -9.68 -0.40 2.80
C ASP A 17 -10.33 -1.40 3.78
N SER A 18 -10.14 -2.70 3.55
CA SER A 18 -10.62 -3.78 4.43
C SER A 18 -9.83 -3.95 5.73
N CYS A 19 -8.68 -3.27 5.87
CA CYS A 19 -7.89 -3.30 7.09
C CYS A 19 -8.63 -2.57 8.23
N LYS A 20 -8.54 -3.09 9.45
CA LYS A 20 -9.16 -2.47 10.62
C LYS A 20 -8.35 -1.27 11.10
N GLY A 21 -7.04 -1.46 11.25
CA GLY A 21 -6.09 -0.49 11.76
C GLY A 21 -5.72 0.59 10.74
N ARG A 22 -4.70 1.37 11.09
CA ARG A 22 -4.07 2.31 10.16
C ARG A 22 -3.13 1.54 9.25
N VAL A 23 -3.13 1.94 7.98
CA VAL A 23 -2.20 1.46 6.96
C VAL A 23 -1.49 2.68 6.40
N GLU A 24 -0.18 2.73 6.54
CA GLU A 24 0.64 3.86 6.15
C GLU A 24 1.69 3.43 5.13
N LEU A 25 1.88 4.24 4.10
CA LEU A 25 2.98 4.15 3.15
C LEU A 25 4.12 5.05 3.63
N ILE A 26 5.33 4.51 3.64
CA ILE A 26 6.57 5.24 3.86
C ILE A 26 7.24 5.45 2.51
N THR A 27 7.52 6.71 2.18
CA THR A 27 8.28 7.05 0.97
C THR A 27 9.78 6.85 1.21
N GLY A 28 10.59 6.82 0.15
CA GLY A 28 12.06 6.76 0.29
C GLY A 28 12.67 7.95 1.04
N GLU A 29 11.93 9.06 1.16
CA GLU A 29 12.32 10.25 1.93
C GLU A 29 11.86 10.19 3.40
N GLY A 30 11.06 9.19 3.77
CA GLY A 30 10.57 8.96 5.14
C GLY A 30 9.20 9.56 5.45
N ASP A 31 8.52 10.16 4.47
CA ASP A 31 7.15 10.68 4.64
C ASP A 31 6.17 9.56 4.90
N ARG A 32 5.16 9.84 5.73
CA ARG A 32 4.08 8.90 6.07
C ARG A 32 2.77 9.31 5.42
N LEU A 33 2.27 8.49 4.51
CA LEU A 33 0.99 8.69 3.84
C LEU A 33 -0.03 7.68 4.34
N ASN A 34 -1.19 8.16 4.81
CA ASN A 34 -2.26 7.26 5.24
C ASN A 34 -2.98 6.65 4.02
N LEU A 35 -2.74 5.38 3.73
CA LEU A 35 -3.32 4.70 2.57
C LEU A 35 -4.83 4.43 2.68
N LYS A 36 -5.47 4.66 3.83
CA LYS A 36 -6.94 4.62 3.95
C LYS A 36 -7.62 5.91 3.50
N SER A 37 -6.85 6.98 3.26
CA SER A 37 -7.37 8.22 2.69
C SER A 37 -7.45 8.09 1.18
N LYS A 38 -8.64 8.27 0.59
CA LYS A 38 -8.82 8.24 -0.88
C LYS A 38 -7.93 9.26 -1.59
N LEU A 39 -7.74 10.44 -1.01
CA LEU A 39 -6.81 11.43 -1.56
C LEU A 39 -5.37 10.91 -1.57
N CYS A 40 -4.93 10.27 -0.48
CA CYS A 40 -3.60 9.68 -0.43
C CYS A 40 -3.47 8.50 -1.41
N GLN A 41 -4.52 7.69 -1.59
CA GLN A 41 -4.54 6.64 -2.62
C GLN A 41 -4.32 7.25 -4.02
N TYR A 42 -5.02 8.33 -4.36
CA TYR A 42 -4.83 9.05 -5.63
C TYR A 42 -3.43 9.66 -5.79
N VAL A 43 -2.88 10.25 -4.73
CA VAL A 43 -1.52 10.81 -4.75
C VAL A 43 -0.47 9.70 -4.89
N SER A 44 -0.64 8.58 -4.17
CA SER A 44 0.22 7.41 -4.28
C SER A 44 0.16 6.81 -5.68
N LEU A 45 -1.04 6.68 -6.26
CA LEU A 45 -1.23 6.28 -7.66
C LEU A 45 -0.44 7.18 -8.61
N ALA A 46 -0.61 8.50 -8.52
CA ALA A 46 0.10 9.44 -9.39
C ALA A 46 1.63 9.32 -9.28
N ASN A 47 2.16 9.11 -8.07
CA ASN A 47 3.59 8.90 -7.83
C ASN A 47 4.09 7.52 -8.30
N ILE A 48 3.26 6.48 -8.24
CA ILE A 48 3.59 5.13 -8.72
C ILE A 48 3.56 5.09 -10.25
N PHE A 49 2.63 5.80 -10.88
CA PHE A 49 2.44 5.80 -12.33
C PHE A 49 3.28 6.83 -13.09
N SER A 50 3.92 7.78 -12.41
CA SER A 50 4.72 8.83 -13.07
C SER A 50 5.98 8.29 -13.78
N ASN A 51 6.52 7.14 -13.35
CA ASN A 51 7.78 6.61 -13.89
C ASN A 51 7.66 5.22 -14.54
N GLY A 52 6.47 4.63 -14.64
CA GLY A 52 6.26 3.30 -15.27
C GLY A 52 6.80 2.11 -14.47
N GLU A 53 7.49 2.34 -13.36
CA GLU A 53 7.93 1.35 -12.38
C GLU A 53 7.25 1.63 -11.03
N ILE A 54 6.77 0.58 -10.38
CA ILE A 54 6.25 0.69 -9.02
C ILE A 54 7.47 0.84 -8.10
N PRO A 55 7.70 2.00 -7.46
CA PRO A 55 8.80 2.13 -6.51
C PRO A 55 8.61 1.12 -5.39
N GLU A 56 9.71 0.64 -4.80
CA GLU A 56 9.65 -0.20 -3.61
C GLU A 56 8.85 0.53 -2.52
N LEU A 57 7.67 -0.01 -2.16
CA LEU A 57 6.77 0.61 -1.19
C LEU A 57 7.02 0.00 0.18
N GLU A 58 7.27 0.83 1.18
CA GLU A 58 7.28 0.37 2.56
C GLU A 58 5.92 0.62 3.22
N ILE A 59 5.26 -0.45 3.66
CA ILE A 59 3.95 -0.37 4.30
C ILE A 59 4.05 -0.72 5.78
N ILE A 60 3.34 0.07 6.60
CA ILE A 60 3.12 -0.18 8.03
C ILE A 60 1.62 -0.42 8.24
N ALA A 61 1.27 -1.57 8.80
CA ALA A 61 -0.07 -1.85 9.31
C ALA A 61 -0.03 -1.97 10.82
N SER A 62 -0.98 -1.32 11.52
CA SER A 62 -1.00 -1.29 12.99
C SER A 62 -1.44 -2.60 13.63
N GLU A 63 -2.29 -3.37 12.94
CA GLU A 63 -2.86 -4.61 13.45
C GLU A 63 -2.21 -5.82 12.80
N LYS A 64 -1.93 -6.85 13.58
CA LYS A 64 -1.34 -8.09 13.09
C LYS A 64 -2.19 -8.75 12.00
N GLU A 65 -3.51 -8.77 12.20
CA GLU A 65 -4.47 -9.33 11.24
C GLU A 65 -4.42 -8.63 9.88
N ASP A 66 -4.14 -7.33 9.88
CA ASP A 66 -4.05 -6.53 8.65
C ASP A 66 -2.71 -6.76 7.94
N VAL A 67 -1.63 -7.00 8.68
CA VAL A 67 -0.35 -7.47 8.11
C VAL A 67 -0.55 -8.81 7.39
N ASP A 68 -1.24 -9.76 8.02
CA ASP A 68 -1.52 -11.08 7.43
C ASP A 68 -2.36 -10.98 6.15
N LYS A 69 -3.37 -10.10 6.12
CA LYS A 69 -4.17 -9.82 4.91
C LYS A 69 -3.31 -9.26 3.78
N LEU A 70 -2.49 -8.26 4.07
CA LEU A 70 -1.62 -7.62 3.09
C LEU A 70 -0.59 -8.62 2.54
N LEU A 71 0.03 -9.42 3.40
CA LEU A 71 0.93 -10.49 2.98
C LEU A 71 0.24 -11.53 2.09
N ASN A 72 -0.99 -11.93 2.44
CA ASN A 72 -1.76 -12.87 1.64
C ASN A 72 -2.05 -12.31 0.24
N PHE A 73 -2.38 -11.02 0.13
CA PHE A 73 -2.51 -10.35 -1.16
C PHE A 73 -1.18 -10.37 -1.94
N MET A 74 -0.05 -10.14 -1.28
CA MET A 74 1.25 -10.14 -1.96
C MET A 74 1.69 -11.52 -2.50
N ILE A 75 1.32 -12.60 -1.80
CA ILE A 75 1.72 -13.96 -2.18
C ILE A 75 0.76 -14.57 -3.22
N ASN A 76 -0.54 -14.31 -3.07
CA ASN A 76 -1.60 -14.98 -3.83
C ASN A 76 -2.33 -14.06 -4.83
N GLY A 77 -1.95 -12.78 -4.90
CA GLY A 77 -2.60 -11.72 -5.67
C GLY A 77 -2.11 -11.57 -7.10
#